data_AF-A0A3L5TQF8-F1
#
_entry.id   AF-A0A3L5TQF8-F1
#
_cell.length_a   1.000
_cell.length_b   1.000
_cell.length_c   1.000
_cell.angle_alpha   90.00
_cell.angle_beta   90.00
_cell.angle_gamma   90.00
#
_symmetry.space_group_name_H-M   'P 1'
#
loop_
_entity.id
_entity.type
_entity.pdbx_description
1 polymer ?
#
loop_
_entity_poly.entity_id
_entity_poly.type
_entity_poly.pdbx_seq_one_letter_code
_entity_poly.pdbx_strand_id
1 'polypeptide(L)'
;VYNIGIAVQQGKGRYKDTNIVNFAPRFEIDNQSSHKLAIAQRHIAMEEITGSLETYLTALPGGKMPFHFPRLDFDQLLCVRMINRPECMWSGGFLIDRVSSFHVNM
;
A
#
# COMPACT_ATOMS: atom_id res chain seq x y z
N VAL A 1 0.96 -14.15 0.42
CA VAL A 1 1.91 -14.28 -0.71
C VAL A 1 2.33 -12.87 -1.09
N TYR A 2 3.63 -12.61 -1.23
CA TYR A 2 4.15 -11.26 -1.53
C TYR A 2 4.62 -11.19 -2.98
N ASN A 3 4.17 -10.16 -3.71
CA ASN A 3 4.67 -9.86 -5.05
C ASN A 3 5.87 -8.90 -4.93
N ILE A 4 7.07 -9.46 -4.97
CA ILE A 4 8.34 -8.72 -4.82
C ILE A 4 9.22 -9.05 -6.02
N GLY A 5 9.75 -8.02 -6.67
CA GLY A 5 10.81 -8.18 -7.67
C GLY A 5 12.13 -8.46 -6.97
N ILE A 6 12.86 -9.48 -7.42
CA ILE A 6 14.18 -9.85 -6.89
C ILE A 6 15.20 -9.66 -8.01
N ALA A 7 16.22 -8.85 -7.76
CA ALA A 7 17.34 -8.65 -8.67
C ALA A 7 18.66 -8.96 -7.95
N VAL A 8 19.46 -9.86 -8.53
CA VAL A 8 20.77 -10.24 -8.00
C VAL A 8 21.87 -9.66 -8.90
N GLN A 9 22.85 -9.01 -8.30
CA GLN A 9 23.96 -8.36 -9.00
C GLN A 9 25.27 -8.69 -8.30
N GLN A 10 26.32 -9.00 -9.06
CA GLN A 10 27.65 -9.14 -8.49
C GLN A 10 28.16 -7.76 -8.03
N GLY A 11 28.62 -7.66 -6.80
CA GLY A 11 29.27 -6.46 -6.29
C GLY A 11 30.54 -6.13 -7.08
N LYS A 12 30.97 -4.87 -7.03
CA LYS A 12 32.16 -4.37 -7.73
C LYS A 12 33.17 -3.81 -6.74
N GLY A 13 34.43 -3.69 -7.16
CA GLY A 13 35.50 -3.12 -6.34
C GLY A 13 35.74 -3.91 -5.06
N ARG A 14 35.60 -3.24 -3.90
CA ARG A 14 35.78 -3.87 -2.58
C ARG A 14 34.71 -4.93 -2.26
N TYR A 15 33.58 -4.92 -2.95
CA TYR A 15 32.49 -5.88 -2.80
C TYR A 15 32.46 -6.93 -3.91
N LYS A 16 33.56 -7.11 -4.66
CA LYS A 16 33.63 -8.04 -5.79
C LYS A 16 33.31 -9.49 -5.43
N ASP A 17 33.47 -9.87 -4.17
CA ASP A 17 33.19 -11.22 -3.66
C ASP A 17 31.82 -11.27 -2.94
N THR A 18 30.96 -10.27 -3.14
CA THR A 18 29.63 -10.15 -2.51
C THR A 18 28.54 -10.13 -3.59
N ASN A 19 27.47 -10.90 -3.37
CA ASN A 19 26.24 -10.80 -4.16
C ASN A 19 25.30 -9.77 -3.53
N ILE A 20 24.90 -8.77 -4.30
CA ILE A 20 23.92 -7.76 -3.90
C ILE A 20 22.54 -8.23 -4.36
N VAL A 21 21.62 -8.42 -3.41
CA VAL A 21 20.24 -8.83 -3.67
C VAL A 21 19.31 -7.66 -3.37
N ASN A 22 18.67 -7.13 -4.41
CA ASN A 22 17.69 -6.05 -4.32
C ASN A 22 16.28 -6.63 -4.32
N PHE A 23 15.49 -6.26 -3.32
CA PHE A 23 14.05 -6.56 -3.23
C PHE A 23 13.26 -5.30 -3.53
N ALA A 24 12.40 -5.34 -4.55
CA ALA A 24 11.57 -4.22 -4.96
C ALA A 24 10.08 -4.56 -4.76
N PRO A 25 9.30 -3.73 -4.02
CA PRO A 25 7.87 -3.91 -3.93
C PRO A 25 7.23 -3.65 -5.30
N ARG A 26 6.10 -4.32 -5.60
CA ARG A 26 5.35 -4.04 -6.82
C ARG A 26 4.68 -2.67 -6.78
N PHE A 27 4.22 -2.23 -5.61
CA PHE A 27 3.52 -0.97 -5.43
C PHE A 27 4.17 -0.14 -4.32
N GLU A 28 4.19 1.17 -4.53
CA GLU A 28 4.58 2.17 -3.52
C GLU A 28 3.39 3.12 -3.35
N ILE A 29 3.13 3.49 -2.10
CA ILE A 29 2.17 4.53 -1.75
C ILE A 29 2.96 5.78 -1.43
N ASP A 30 2.66 6.87 -2.14
CA ASP A 30 3.20 8.21 -1.90
C ASP A 30 2.08 9.12 -1.40
N ASN A 31 2.03 9.38 -0.10
CA ASN A 31 1.03 10.26 0.49
C ASN A 31 1.46 11.72 0.38
N GLN A 32 1.07 12.37 -0.70
CA GLN A 32 1.34 13.79 -0.93
C GLN A 32 0.34 14.74 -0.24
N SER A 33 -0.60 14.20 0.55
CA SER A 33 -1.54 15.02 1.32
C SER A 33 -0.95 15.49 2.65
N SER A 34 -1.62 16.46 3.29
CA SER A 34 -1.35 16.89 4.67
C SER A 34 -2.01 16.00 5.73
N HIS A 35 -2.68 14.91 5.32
CA HIS A 35 -3.49 14.06 6.20
C HIS A 35 -2.84 12.71 6.47
N LYS A 36 -3.12 12.18 7.66
CA LYS A 36 -2.78 10.79 8.01
C LYS A 36 -3.83 9.88 7.39
N LEU A 37 -3.40 8.98 6.50
CA LEU A 37 -4.30 8.10 5.74
C LEU A 37 -4.25 6.67 6.30
N ALA A 38 -5.42 6.05 6.44
CA ALA A 38 -5.59 4.61 6.57
C ALA A 38 -5.77 4.01 5.18
N ILE A 39 -5.11 2.89 4.94
CA ILE A 39 -5.07 2.23 3.64
C ILE A 39 -5.29 0.75 3.85
N ALA A 40 -6.27 0.18 3.16
CA ALA A 40 -6.64 -1.21 3.32
C ALA A 40 -7.12 -1.81 2.00
N GLN A 41 -7.07 -3.14 1.88
CA GLN A 41 -7.78 -3.82 0.82
C GLN A 41 -9.30 -3.73 1.07
N ARG A 42 -10.11 -3.68 0.00
CA ARG A 42 -11.55 -3.43 0.12
C ARG A 42 -12.29 -4.35 1.09
N HIS A 43 -12.04 -5.66 1.05
CA HIS A 43 -12.68 -6.59 1.98
C HIS A 43 -12.37 -6.24 3.45
N ILE A 44 -11.13 -5.86 3.76
CA ILE A 44 -10.71 -5.44 5.12
C ILE A 44 -11.41 -4.13 5.52
N ALA A 45 -11.47 -3.16 4.62
CA ALA A 45 -12.15 -1.89 4.87
C ALA A 45 -13.65 -2.09 5.16
N MET A 46 -14.30 -3.05 4.48
CA MET A 46 -15.68 -3.44 4.74
C MET A 46 -15.84 -4.18 6.07
N GLU A 47 -14.91 -5.07 6.40
CA GLU A 47 -14.88 -5.81 7.67
C GLU A 47 -14.72 -4.87 8.88
N GLU A 48 -13.88 -3.84 8.78
CA GLU A 48 -13.73 -2.83 9.85
C GLU A 48 -15.05 -2.08 10.12
N ILE A 49 -15.84 -1.78 9.07
CA ILE A 49 -17.18 -1.18 9.23
C ILE A 49 -18.09 -2.11 10.06
N THR A 50 -17.88 -3.43 9.99
CA THR A 50 -18.61 -4.43 10.78
C THR A 50 -18.04 -4.67 12.18
N GLY A 51 -16.97 -3.96 12.57
CA GLY A 51 -16.41 -3.98 13.92
C GLY A 51 -15.34 -5.05 14.17
N SER A 52 -14.80 -5.70 13.13
CA SER A 52 -13.66 -6.60 13.27
C SER A 52 -12.31 -5.87 13.14
N LEU A 53 -11.30 -6.36 13.87
CA LEU A 53 -9.90 -5.92 14.00
C LEU A 53 -9.40 -4.82 13.04
N GLU A 54 -8.82 -3.75 13.59
CA GLU A 54 -8.12 -2.72 12.81
C GLU A 54 -6.92 -3.31 12.05
N THR A 55 -7.09 -3.54 10.75
CA THR A 55 -6.07 -4.18 9.91
C THR A 55 -5.73 -3.30 8.71
N TYR A 56 -5.50 -2.01 8.94
CA TYR A 56 -5.11 -1.04 7.90
C TYR A 56 -3.65 -0.59 8.06
N LEU A 57 -3.04 -0.22 6.94
CA LEU A 57 -1.76 0.47 6.89
C LEU A 57 -1.95 1.95 7.11
N THR A 58 -1.02 2.58 7.81
CA THR A 58 -1.02 4.02 8.06
C THR A 58 0.03 4.70 7.19
N ALA A 59 -0.40 5.60 6.31
CA ALA A 59 0.49 6.49 5.57
C ALA A 59 0.51 7.89 6.20
N LEU A 60 1.68 8.32 6.66
CA LEU A 60 1.89 9.66 7.23
C LEU A 60 1.92 10.73 6.12
N PRO A 61 1.57 11.99 6.42
CA PRO A 61 1.73 13.11 5.49
C PRO A 61 3.16 13.18 4.92
N GLY A 62 3.30 13.30 3.61
CA GLY A 62 4.59 13.32 2.90
C GLY A 62 5.35 11.99 2.91
N GLY A 63 4.78 10.93 3.47
CA GLY A 63 5.41 9.63 3.63
C GLY A 63 5.30 8.76 2.37
N LYS A 64 6.35 7.99 2.12
CA LYS A 64 6.38 6.92 1.11
C LYS A 64 6.51 5.57 1.78
N MET A 65 5.77 4.58 1.30
CA MET A 65 5.88 3.22 1.82
C MET A 65 5.55 2.15 0.78
N PRO A 66 6.20 0.98 0.86
CA PRO A 66 5.87 -0.17 0.04
C PRO A 66 4.46 -0.69 0.39
N PHE A 67 3.73 -1.16 -0.61
CA PHE A 67 2.42 -1.77 -0.44
C PHE A 67 2.32 -3.13 -1.14
N HIS A 68 1.61 -4.05 -0.50
CA HIS A 68 1.18 -5.31 -1.08
C HIS A 68 -0.24 -5.61 -0.60
N PHE A 69 -1.03 -6.28 -1.45
CA PHE A 69 -2.33 -6.80 -1.05
C PHE A 69 -2.14 -7.98 -0.09
N PRO A 70 -2.73 -7.96 1.12
CA PRO A 70 -2.61 -9.07 2.07
C PRO A 70 -3.23 -10.38 1.54
N ARG A 71 -4.31 -10.27 0.76
CA ARG A 71 -5.07 -11.41 0.22
C ARG A 71 -5.15 -11.34 -1.30
N LEU A 72 -4.38 -12.18 -1.97
CA LEU A 72 -4.37 -12.26 -3.44
C LEU A 72 -5.55 -13.06 -4.01
N ASP A 73 -6.23 -13.83 -3.16
CA ASP A 73 -7.47 -14.56 -3.45
C ASP A 73 -8.71 -13.66 -3.48
N PHE A 74 -8.58 -12.42 -3.04
CA PHE A 74 -9.62 -11.40 -3.06
C PHE A 74 -9.36 -10.35 -4.14
N ASP A 75 -10.35 -9.47 -4.34
CA ASP A 75 -10.24 -8.32 -5.21
C ASP A 75 -9.10 -7.38 -4.79
N GLN A 76 -8.25 -7.03 -5.75
CA GLN A 76 -7.10 -6.14 -5.53
C GLN A 76 -7.52 -4.67 -5.64
N LEU A 77 -8.51 -4.30 -4.82
CA LEU A 77 -9.05 -2.94 -4.72
C LEU A 77 -8.54 -2.29 -3.44
N LEU A 78 -7.95 -1.11 -3.59
CA LEU A 78 -7.41 -0.32 -2.49
C LEU A 78 -8.45 0.69 -2.00
N CYS A 79 -8.72 0.68 -0.70
CA CYS A 79 -9.54 1.66 -0.01
C CYS A 79 -8.64 2.60 0.80
N VAL A 80 -9.06 3.86 0.91
CA VAL A 80 -8.35 4.90 1.66
C VAL A 80 -9.35 5.67 2.53
N ARG A 81 -8.95 6.06 3.74
CA ARG A 81 -9.71 6.92 4.67
C ARG A 81 -8.76 7.90 5.38
N MET A 82 -9.23 9.11 5.70
CA MET A 82 -8.49 10.03 6.57
C MET A 82 -8.67 9.63 8.04
N ILE A 83 -7.58 9.32 8.76
CA ILE A 83 -7.64 8.92 10.18
C ILE A 83 -7.87 10.14 11.08
N ASN A 84 -7.36 11.31 10.68
CA ASN A 84 -7.45 12.53 11.48
C ASN A 84 -8.82 13.21 11.41
N ARG A 85 -9.80 12.61 10.72
CA ARG A 85 -11.15 13.13 10.49
C ARG A 85 -12.17 12.01 10.76
N PRO A 86 -12.75 11.94 11.98
CA PRO A 86 -13.67 10.87 12.37
C PRO A 86 -14.90 10.72 11.45
N GLU A 87 -15.31 11.81 10.80
CA GLU A 87 -16.42 11.86 9.86
C GLU A 87 -16.11 11.22 8.49
N CYS A 88 -14.84 10.94 8.21
CA CYS A 88 -14.44 10.39 6.92
C CYS A 88 -14.69 8.90 6.85
N MET A 89 -15.37 8.47 5.78
CA MET A 89 -15.61 7.06 5.49
C MET A 89 -14.51 6.49 4.59
N TRP A 90 -14.44 5.16 4.52
CA TRP A 90 -13.61 4.47 3.54
C TRP A 90 -14.08 4.79 2.11
N SER A 91 -13.14 4.95 1.18
CA SER A 91 -13.44 5.03 -0.25
C SER A 91 -13.98 3.70 -0.81
N GLY A 92 -14.63 3.75 -1.98
CA GLY A 92 -15.29 2.57 -2.60
C GLY A 92 -14.37 1.48 -3.17
N GLY A 93 -13.05 1.64 -3.04
CA GLY A 93 -12.06 0.73 -3.60
C GLY A 93 -11.68 1.09 -5.04
N PHE A 94 -10.38 1.17 -5.34
CA PHE A 94 -9.88 1.45 -6.68
C PHE A 94 -8.69 0.56 -7.06
N LEU A 95 -8.53 0.34 -8.38
CA LEU A 95 -7.47 -0.50 -8.95
C LEU A 95 -6.16 0.29 -9.03
N ILE A 96 -5.12 -0.13 -8.32
CA ILE A 96 -3.84 0.58 -8.29
C ILE A 96 -2.92 0.27 -9.47
N ASP A 97 -3.28 -0.71 -10.30
CA ASP A 97 -2.53 -1.10 -11.50
C ASP A 97 -2.98 -0.37 -12.77
N ARG A 98 -4.04 0.45 -12.69
CA ARG A 98 -4.55 1.26 -13.80
C ARG A 98 -4.21 2.72 -13.59
N VAL A 99 -3.68 3.36 -14.63
CA VAL A 99 -3.46 4.81 -14.64
C VAL A 99 -4.82 5.52 -14.56
N SER A 100 -4.89 6.60 -13.78
CA SER A 100 -6.10 7.44 -13.62
C SER A 100 -7.27 6.82 -12.83
N SER A 101 -7.05 5.77 -12.04
CA SER A 101 -8.03 5.20 -11.12
C SER A 101 -8.19 6.02 -9.82
N PHE A 102 -8.33 7.35 -9.93
CA PHE A 102 -8.40 8.24 -8.77
C PHE A 102 -9.85 8.65 -8.50
N HIS A 103 -10.54 7.91 -7.64
CA HIS A 103 -11.74 8.43 -6.97
C HIS A 103 -11.53 8.37 -5.47
N VAL A 104 -10.77 9.35 -4.94
CA VAL A 104 -10.93 9.75 -3.54
C VAL A 104 -11.87 10.94 -3.58
N ASN A 105 -13.17 10.67 -3.46
CA ASN A 105 -14.11 11.74 -3.16
C ASN A 105 -13.85 12.12 -1.70
N MET A 106 -13.28 13.32 -1.50
CA MET A 106 -13.06 13.90 -0.18
C MET A 106 -14.31 14.66 0.25
#